data_AF-A0A2E3JE80-F1
#
_entry.id   AF-A0A2E3JE80-F1
#
_cell.length_a   1.000
_cell.length_b   1.000
_cell.length_c   1.000
_cell.angle_alpha   90.00
_cell.angle_beta   90.00
_cell.angle_gamma   90.00
#
_symmetry.space_group_name_H-M   'P 1'
#
loop_
_entity.id
_entity.type
_entity.pdbx_description
1 polymer ?
#
loop_
_entity_poly.entity_id
_entity_poly.type
_entity_poly.pdbx_seq_one_letter_code
_entity_poly.pdbx_strand_id
1 'polypeptide(L)'
;MGHAENFYLENFSLAGVVGESIVFESGNPLNYFEAIEAPHQIERINISGKLFIASSDNLSPAVIVVPGSLGVGENHLQHAETIVSQGIAAFVIDPFANRNVESTVANQTPFSFAASAFDVLMALETIAKHPKIDANRISAQGHSRGGSAVLMASTRQFADPIIGSNLCFEGVYAVYPWCGHQFLKPSVGHTKVRAIVGERDDWLSVQQVQSQIQAVALDGGDASIRIVKGASHSFDWDEEVYEIPEASVAPEAPTVYLDATGAMIDPVTGEANSLSTDRTHFLAAIEGGFGRRGAHVGSSGEQAYIFREDMLQFHKSTLRV
;
A
#
# COMPACT_ATOMS: atom_id res chain seq x y z
N MET A 1 14.22 8.84 -6.30
CA MET A 1 12.92 8.85 -7.00
C MET A 1 12.25 10.21 -6.81
N GLY A 2 11.96 10.93 -7.89
CA GLY A 2 11.29 12.24 -7.87
C GLY A 2 9.80 12.13 -8.18
N HIS A 3 9.05 13.21 -7.91
CA HIS A 3 7.66 13.37 -8.33
C HIS A 3 7.57 13.40 -9.85
N ALA A 4 6.66 12.63 -10.45
CA ALA A 4 6.44 12.67 -11.88
C ALA A 4 5.73 13.98 -12.28
N GLU A 5 6.49 15.02 -12.64
CA GLU A 5 5.98 16.38 -12.91
C GLU A 5 4.79 16.42 -13.88
N ASN A 6 4.78 15.51 -14.88
CA ASN A 6 3.72 15.45 -15.89
C ASN A 6 2.42 14.81 -15.40
N PHE A 7 2.44 14.06 -14.29
CA PHE A 7 1.26 13.35 -13.77
C PHE A 7 0.09 14.30 -13.48
N TYR A 8 0.37 15.55 -13.13
CA TYR A 8 -0.64 16.54 -12.76
C TYR A 8 -1.28 17.25 -13.96
N LEU A 9 -0.78 17.02 -15.18
CA LEU A 9 -1.34 17.63 -16.39
C LEU A 9 -2.72 17.04 -16.72
N GLU A 10 -3.63 17.88 -17.23
CA GLU A 10 -4.98 17.43 -17.62
C GLU A 10 -4.94 16.36 -18.71
N ASN A 11 -4.00 16.46 -19.65
CA ASN A 11 -3.85 15.56 -20.78
C ASN A 11 -2.84 14.43 -20.55
N PHE A 12 -2.42 14.20 -19.30
CA PHE A 12 -1.52 13.09 -18.98
C PHE A 12 -2.16 11.76 -19.41
N SER A 13 -1.38 10.94 -20.10
CA SER A 13 -1.86 9.68 -20.66
C SER A 13 -0.88 8.54 -20.41
N LEU A 14 -1.43 7.33 -20.25
CA LEU A 14 -0.69 6.08 -20.16
C LEU A 14 -1.23 5.15 -21.23
N ALA A 15 -0.36 4.49 -22.01
CA ALA A 15 -0.73 3.60 -23.10
C ALA A 15 -1.75 4.24 -24.10
N GLY A 16 -1.63 5.55 -24.34
CA GLY A 16 -2.54 6.31 -25.21
C GLY A 16 -3.93 6.61 -24.62
N VAL A 17 -4.16 6.28 -23.35
CA VAL A 17 -5.40 6.58 -22.62
C VAL A 17 -5.19 7.82 -21.76
N VAL A 18 -5.98 8.88 -21.98
CA VAL A 18 -5.96 10.09 -21.14
C VAL A 18 -6.60 9.78 -19.79
N GLY A 19 -5.93 10.16 -18.70
CA GLY A 19 -6.39 9.90 -17.33
C GLY A 19 -7.46 10.90 -16.89
N GLU A 20 -8.59 10.39 -16.40
CA GLU A 20 -9.63 11.18 -15.76
C GLU A 20 -9.18 11.58 -14.35
N SER A 21 -9.08 12.89 -14.08
CA SER A 21 -8.77 13.40 -12.74
C SER A 21 -9.99 13.21 -11.83
N ILE A 22 -9.80 12.45 -10.74
CA ILE A 22 -10.83 12.24 -9.71
C ILE A 22 -10.33 12.86 -8.41
N VAL A 23 -11.15 13.70 -7.79
CA VAL A 23 -10.94 14.23 -6.44
C VAL A 23 -11.98 13.62 -5.53
N PHE A 24 -11.56 13.11 -4.38
CA PHE A 24 -12.45 12.45 -3.41
C PHE A 24 -12.03 12.77 -1.98
N GLU A 25 -13.01 12.74 -1.08
CA GLU A 25 -12.79 12.97 0.34
C GLU A 25 -12.15 11.72 0.98
N SER A 26 -11.13 11.97 1.81
CA SER A 26 -10.43 11.01 2.66
C SER A 26 -10.21 11.60 4.05
N GLY A 27 -9.27 11.06 4.83
CA GLY A 27 -8.98 11.54 6.17
C GLY A 27 -7.55 11.30 6.65
N ASN A 28 -7.21 11.92 7.77
CA ASN A 28 -5.92 11.81 8.46
C ASN A 28 -6.07 11.21 9.87
N PRO A 29 -6.53 9.96 10.02
CA PRO A 29 -6.55 9.34 11.34
C PRO A 29 -5.13 9.27 11.92
N LEU A 30 -4.97 9.62 13.19
CA LEU A 30 -3.72 9.59 13.93
C LEU A 30 -3.19 8.17 14.12
N ASN A 31 -4.09 7.19 14.24
CA ASN A 31 -3.81 5.77 14.39
C ASN A 31 -5.00 4.91 13.93
N TYR A 32 -4.88 3.58 14.03
CA TYR A 32 -5.96 2.66 13.63
C TYR A 32 -7.19 2.74 14.53
N PHE A 33 -7.01 3.05 15.82
CA PHE A 33 -8.11 3.23 16.76
C PHE A 33 -9.02 4.39 16.36
N GLU A 34 -8.45 5.55 16.02
CA GLU A 34 -9.25 6.70 15.57
C GLU A 34 -9.98 6.39 14.26
N ALA A 35 -9.35 5.66 13.34
CA ALA A 35 -9.97 5.23 12.09
C ALA A 35 -11.21 4.34 12.31
N ILE A 36 -11.17 3.45 13.31
CA ILE A 36 -12.22 2.45 13.59
C ILE A 36 -13.28 2.98 14.55
N GLU A 37 -12.86 3.51 15.71
CA GLU A 37 -13.74 3.81 16.85
C GLU A 37 -14.10 5.30 16.96
N ALA A 38 -13.32 6.20 16.33
CA ALA A 38 -13.56 7.64 16.40
C ALA A 38 -13.60 8.34 15.02
N PRO A 39 -14.36 7.82 14.02
CA PRO A 39 -14.36 8.36 12.65
C PRO A 39 -14.87 9.80 12.51
N HIS A 40 -15.54 10.31 13.55
CA HIS A 40 -16.01 11.69 13.66
C HIS A 40 -14.92 12.67 14.08
N GLN A 41 -13.78 12.19 14.59
CA GLN A 41 -12.63 13.00 15.00
C GLN A 41 -11.57 13.12 13.90
N ILE A 42 -11.64 12.22 12.89
CA ILE A 42 -10.75 12.22 11.74
C ILE A 42 -10.83 13.57 11.02
N GLU A 43 -9.70 14.26 10.93
CA GLU A 43 -9.53 15.41 10.05
C GLU A 43 -9.76 14.97 8.59
N ARG A 44 -10.76 15.55 7.94
CA ARG A 44 -11.10 15.25 6.53
C ARG A 44 -10.21 16.02 5.58
N ILE A 45 -9.84 15.38 4.48
CA ILE A 45 -9.01 15.97 3.44
C ILE A 45 -9.43 15.46 2.08
N ASN A 46 -9.38 16.30 1.05
CA ASN A 46 -9.52 15.83 -0.32
C ASN A 46 -8.18 15.35 -0.85
N ILE A 47 -8.15 14.15 -1.43
CA ILE A 47 -7.02 13.66 -2.21
C ILE A 47 -7.44 13.48 -3.66
N SER A 48 -6.47 13.35 -4.55
CA SER A 48 -6.71 13.21 -5.98
C SER A 48 -6.07 11.94 -6.52
N GLY A 49 -6.54 11.52 -7.69
CA GLY A 49 -5.91 10.49 -8.48
C GLY A 49 -6.29 10.63 -9.95
N LYS A 50 -5.66 9.82 -10.79
CA LYS A 50 -6.02 9.71 -12.20
C LYS A 50 -6.47 8.30 -12.53
N LEU A 51 -7.67 8.18 -13.09
CA LEU A 51 -8.27 6.94 -13.54
C LEU A 51 -8.08 6.80 -15.06
N PHE A 52 -7.40 5.74 -15.47
CA PHE A 52 -7.13 5.40 -16.86
C PHE A 52 -7.98 4.19 -17.23
N ILE A 53 -8.95 4.38 -18.12
CA ILE A 53 -9.85 3.31 -18.56
C ILE A 53 -9.56 3.02 -20.03
N ALA A 54 -8.94 1.87 -20.30
CA ALA A 54 -8.81 1.36 -21.66
C ALA A 54 -10.23 1.16 -22.23
N SER A 55 -10.56 1.87 -23.32
CA SER A 55 -11.92 1.93 -23.87
C SER A 55 -12.51 0.54 -24.06
N SER A 56 -13.65 0.28 -23.42
CA SER A 56 -14.40 -0.97 -23.58
C SER A 56 -15.89 -0.69 -23.54
N ASP A 57 -16.67 -1.44 -24.31
CA ASP A 57 -18.14 -1.38 -24.31
C ASP A 57 -18.76 -1.96 -23.02
N ASN A 58 -17.93 -2.59 -22.16
CA ASN A 58 -18.32 -3.22 -20.89
C ASN A 58 -17.73 -2.47 -19.67
N LEU A 59 -18.20 -2.82 -18.48
CA LEU A 59 -17.56 -2.39 -17.23
C LEU A 59 -16.13 -2.97 -17.15
N SER A 60 -15.17 -2.11 -16.82
CA SER A 60 -13.75 -2.45 -16.77
C SER A 60 -13.36 -2.94 -15.37
N PRO A 61 -12.59 -4.04 -15.25
CA PRO A 61 -11.91 -4.34 -14.00
C PRO A 61 -10.85 -3.27 -13.72
N ALA A 62 -10.55 -3.00 -12.45
CA ALA A 62 -9.64 -1.94 -12.06
C ALA A 62 -8.54 -2.39 -11.10
N VAL A 63 -7.38 -1.74 -11.18
CA VAL A 63 -6.32 -1.80 -10.17
C VAL A 63 -6.09 -0.40 -9.61
N ILE A 64 -6.26 -0.24 -8.30
CA ILE A 64 -5.82 0.96 -7.59
C ILE A 64 -4.31 0.86 -7.37
N VAL A 65 -3.54 1.85 -7.83
CA VAL A 65 -2.08 1.90 -7.69
C VAL A 65 -1.72 2.94 -6.64
N VAL A 66 -1.09 2.48 -5.56
CA VAL A 66 -0.78 3.27 -4.36
C VAL A 66 0.73 3.49 -4.24
N PRO A 67 1.20 4.75 -4.22
CA PRO A 67 2.62 5.05 -4.18
C PRO A 67 3.28 4.76 -2.82
N GLY A 68 4.62 4.69 -2.85
CA GLY A 68 5.45 4.67 -1.64
C GLY A 68 5.61 6.05 -0.97
N SER A 69 6.58 6.16 -0.06
CA SER A 69 6.82 7.34 0.79
C SER A 69 7.21 8.64 0.06
N LEU A 70 7.46 8.58 -1.25
CA LEU A 70 7.88 9.70 -2.11
C LEU A 70 6.78 10.17 -3.08
N GLY A 71 5.54 9.69 -2.92
CA GLY A 71 4.46 10.00 -3.84
C GLY A 71 4.59 9.31 -5.20
N VAL A 72 3.88 9.84 -6.19
CA VAL A 72 3.75 9.22 -7.52
C VAL A 72 5.07 9.38 -8.30
N GLY A 73 5.89 8.34 -8.22
CA GLY A 73 7.12 8.18 -9.02
C GLY A 73 6.91 7.45 -10.36
N GLU A 74 7.93 7.50 -11.22
CA GLU A 74 7.92 6.91 -12.56
C GLU A 74 7.62 5.41 -12.58
N ASN A 75 8.16 4.64 -11.64
CA ASN A 75 7.86 3.20 -11.53
C ASN A 75 6.36 2.92 -11.40
N HIS A 76 5.65 3.68 -10.55
CA HIS A 76 4.20 3.52 -10.38
C HIS A 76 3.44 3.78 -11.69
N LEU A 77 3.87 4.80 -12.44
CA LEU A 77 3.26 5.15 -13.73
C LEU A 77 3.56 4.11 -14.82
N GLN A 78 4.78 3.56 -14.86
CA GLN A 78 5.15 2.48 -15.78
C GLN A 78 4.37 1.19 -15.48
N HIS A 79 4.16 0.86 -14.21
CA HIS A 79 3.33 -0.30 -13.82
C HIS A 79 1.86 -0.06 -14.13
N ALA A 80 1.34 1.15 -13.89
CA ALA A 80 -0.01 1.54 -14.29
C ALA A 80 -0.18 1.47 -15.82
N GLU A 81 0.80 1.94 -16.61
CA GLU A 81 0.79 1.81 -18.06
C GLU A 81 0.79 0.34 -18.50
N THR A 82 1.60 -0.50 -17.85
CA THR A 82 1.64 -1.93 -18.08
C THR A 82 0.26 -2.57 -17.82
N ILE A 83 -0.43 -2.18 -16.75
CA ILE A 83 -1.80 -2.63 -16.43
C ILE A 83 -2.80 -2.17 -17.49
N VAL A 84 -2.78 -0.88 -17.85
CA VAL A 84 -3.66 -0.29 -18.87
C VAL A 84 -3.47 -0.97 -20.24
N SER A 85 -2.23 -1.32 -20.59
CA SER A 85 -1.92 -2.03 -21.84
C SER A 85 -2.56 -3.42 -21.92
N GLN A 86 -2.94 -4.02 -20.78
CA GLN A 86 -3.66 -5.29 -20.72
C GLN A 86 -5.18 -5.13 -20.76
N GLY A 87 -5.70 -3.91 -20.94
CA GLY A 87 -7.14 -3.63 -20.95
C GLY A 87 -7.77 -3.55 -19.56
N ILE A 88 -6.97 -3.45 -18.50
CA ILE A 88 -7.42 -3.27 -17.12
C ILE A 88 -7.35 -1.79 -16.78
N ALA A 89 -8.39 -1.22 -16.16
CA ALA A 89 -8.33 0.17 -15.71
C ALA A 89 -7.29 0.33 -14.58
N ALA A 90 -6.58 1.45 -14.55
CA ALA A 90 -5.66 1.78 -13.45
C ALA A 90 -6.10 3.08 -12.78
N PHE A 91 -6.21 3.09 -11.46
CA PHE A 91 -6.45 4.29 -10.68
C PHE A 91 -5.21 4.62 -9.84
N VAL A 92 -4.39 5.56 -10.31
CA VAL A 92 -3.20 5.99 -9.59
C VAL A 92 -3.62 7.09 -8.62
N ILE A 93 -3.52 6.83 -7.31
CA ILE A 93 -3.86 7.83 -6.28
C ILE A 93 -2.63 8.61 -5.84
N ASP A 94 -2.83 9.88 -5.51
CA ASP A 94 -1.82 10.74 -4.91
C ASP A 94 -2.26 11.15 -3.50
N PRO A 95 -1.79 10.44 -2.47
CA PRO A 95 -2.09 10.76 -1.09
C PRO A 95 -1.21 11.92 -0.54
N PHE A 96 -0.26 12.47 -1.30
CA PHE A 96 0.75 13.38 -0.75
C PHE A 96 0.56 14.84 -1.19
N ALA A 97 0.21 15.09 -2.45
CA ALA A 97 0.16 16.46 -3.00
C ALA A 97 -0.72 17.41 -2.17
N ASN A 98 -1.93 16.98 -1.82
CA ASN A 98 -2.85 17.82 -1.03
C ASN A 98 -2.51 17.91 0.46
N ARG A 99 -1.58 17.07 0.95
CA ARG A 99 -1.08 17.10 2.32
C ARG A 99 0.15 18.00 2.50
N ASN A 100 0.66 18.61 1.42
CA ASN A 100 1.94 19.34 1.41
C ASN A 100 3.11 18.50 1.96
N VAL A 101 3.06 17.18 1.75
CA VAL A 101 4.09 16.24 2.19
C VAL A 101 4.94 15.86 0.99
N GLU A 102 6.13 16.44 0.85
CA GLU A 102 7.02 16.15 -0.27
C GLU A 102 7.70 14.77 -0.15
N SER A 103 7.97 14.32 1.08
CA SER A 103 8.62 13.04 1.36
C SER A 103 8.39 12.60 2.81
N THR A 104 8.17 11.30 3.01
CA THR A 104 8.14 10.66 4.34
C THR A 104 9.34 9.77 4.62
N VAL A 105 10.37 9.81 3.75
CA VAL A 105 11.57 8.96 3.87
C VAL A 105 12.35 9.24 5.16
N ALA A 106 12.56 10.51 5.49
CA ALA A 106 13.31 10.92 6.67
C ALA A 106 12.47 10.88 7.97
N ASN A 107 11.14 10.92 7.84
CA ASN A 107 10.19 10.83 8.94
C ASN A 107 8.84 10.31 8.43
N GLN A 108 8.51 9.08 8.78
CA GLN A 108 7.28 8.43 8.32
C GLN A 108 6.02 8.92 9.05
N THR A 109 6.16 9.55 10.22
CA THR A 109 5.08 9.85 11.17
C THR A 109 4.14 11.03 10.84
N PRO A 110 4.46 12.01 9.95
CA PRO A 110 3.56 13.13 9.66
C PRO A 110 2.25 12.73 8.96
N PHE A 111 2.26 11.57 8.32
CA PHE A 111 1.13 10.91 7.71
C PHE A 111 1.11 9.52 8.34
N SER A 112 0.01 9.05 8.95
CA SER A 112 0.04 7.76 9.64
C SER A 112 -0.12 6.58 8.67
N PHE A 113 0.33 5.38 9.05
CA PHE A 113 0.05 4.17 8.28
C PHE A 113 -1.46 3.86 8.24
N ALA A 114 -2.21 4.24 9.28
CA ALA A 114 -3.67 4.16 9.29
C ALA A 114 -4.29 5.08 8.23
N ALA A 115 -3.80 6.31 8.09
CA ALA A 115 -4.27 7.25 7.09
C ALA A 115 -3.95 6.78 5.66
N SER A 116 -2.79 6.16 5.45
CA SER A 116 -2.47 5.53 4.17
C SER A 116 -3.45 4.43 3.80
N ALA A 117 -3.81 3.54 4.74
CA ALA A 117 -4.81 2.50 4.50
C ALA A 117 -6.22 3.07 4.31
N PHE A 118 -6.57 4.13 5.04
CA PHE A 118 -7.82 4.86 4.91
C PHE A 118 -8.00 5.43 3.50
N ASP A 119 -6.96 6.04 2.92
CA ASP A 119 -6.99 6.54 1.53
C ASP A 119 -7.31 5.43 0.52
N VAL A 120 -6.77 4.22 0.71
CA VAL A 120 -7.06 3.09 -0.20
C VAL A 120 -8.53 2.67 -0.11
N LEU A 121 -9.11 2.67 1.08
CA LEU A 121 -10.53 2.36 1.28
C LEU A 121 -11.45 3.40 0.64
N MET A 122 -11.11 4.69 0.78
CA MET A 122 -11.87 5.78 0.15
C MET A 122 -11.72 5.76 -1.37
N ALA A 123 -10.54 5.39 -1.88
CA ALA A 123 -10.32 5.17 -3.30
C ALA A 123 -11.19 4.01 -3.83
N LEU A 124 -11.25 2.89 -3.10
CA LEU A 124 -12.12 1.75 -3.43
C LEU A 124 -13.59 2.16 -3.50
N GLU A 125 -14.11 2.82 -2.46
CA GLU A 125 -15.49 3.34 -2.45
C GLU A 125 -15.78 4.28 -3.61
N THR A 126 -14.82 5.14 -3.95
CA THR A 126 -14.95 6.13 -5.01
C THR A 126 -15.07 5.45 -6.37
N ILE A 127 -14.14 4.57 -6.73
CA ILE A 127 -14.16 3.94 -8.06
C ILE A 127 -15.18 2.81 -8.18
N ALA A 128 -15.60 2.19 -7.09
CA ALA A 128 -16.71 1.22 -7.09
C ALA A 128 -18.05 1.85 -7.49
N LYS A 129 -18.19 3.18 -7.34
CA LYS A 129 -19.37 3.95 -7.76
C LYS A 129 -19.23 4.50 -9.19
N HIS A 130 -18.07 4.32 -9.83
CA HIS A 130 -17.80 4.86 -11.16
C HIS A 130 -18.54 4.06 -12.24
N PRO A 131 -19.30 4.68 -13.16
CA PRO A 131 -20.21 3.99 -14.08
C PRO A 131 -19.52 3.10 -15.13
N LYS A 132 -18.19 3.18 -15.25
CA LYS A 132 -17.39 2.35 -16.17
C LYS A 132 -16.55 1.28 -15.47
N ILE A 133 -16.60 1.20 -14.15
CA ILE A 133 -15.82 0.22 -13.36
C ILE A 133 -16.75 -0.90 -12.88
N ASP A 134 -16.27 -2.14 -12.98
CA ASP A 134 -16.94 -3.28 -12.36
C ASP A 134 -16.55 -3.34 -10.87
N ALA A 135 -17.48 -2.95 -9.99
CA ALA A 135 -17.26 -2.91 -8.56
C ALA A 135 -16.87 -4.26 -7.92
N ASN A 136 -17.15 -5.38 -8.59
CA ASN A 136 -16.79 -6.72 -8.12
C ASN A 136 -15.44 -7.21 -8.66
N ARG A 137 -14.72 -6.38 -9.42
CA ARG A 137 -13.43 -6.70 -10.04
C ARG A 137 -12.46 -5.54 -9.84
N ILE A 138 -12.30 -5.14 -8.58
CA ILE A 138 -11.32 -4.12 -8.18
C ILE A 138 -10.21 -4.80 -7.37
N SER A 139 -8.98 -4.67 -7.82
CA SER A 139 -7.78 -5.02 -7.05
C SER A 139 -7.05 -3.75 -6.60
N ALA A 140 -6.14 -3.89 -5.65
CA ALA A 140 -5.20 -2.83 -5.28
C ALA A 140 -3.76 -3.33 -5.35
N GLN A 141 -2.85 -2.44 -5.73
CA GLN A 141 -1.41 -2.63 -5.75
C GLN A 141 -0.78 -1.46 -5.03
N GLY A 142 0.14 -1.74 -4.11
CA GLY A 142 0.82 -0.70 -3.37
C GLY A 142 2.30 -1.00 -3.19
N HIS A 143 3.12 0.05 -3.23
CA HIS A 143 4.58 -0.06 -3.17
C HIS A 143 5.14 0.50 -1.86
N SER A 144 5.97 -0.27 -1.16
CA SER A 144 6.58 0.13 0.12
C SER A 144 5.50 0.50 1.14
N ARG A 145 5.44 1.77 1.54
CA ARG A 145 4.33 2.34 2.33
C ARG A 145 2.95 2.08 1.72
N GLY A 146 2.81 2.21 0.40
CA GLY A 146 1.58 1.84 -0.29
C GLY A 146 1.28 0.35 -0.19
N GLY A 147 2.31 -0.49 -0.14
CA GLY A 147 2.18 -1.94 0.06
C GLY A 147 1.60 -2.27 1.45
N SER A 148 2.09 -1.58 2.48
CA SER A 148 1.50 -1.63 3.83
C SER A 148 0.05 -1.17 3.82
N ALA A 149 -0.25 -0.09 3.09
CA ALA A 149 -1.58 0.50 3.01
C ALA A 149 -2.60 -0.45 2.38
N VAL A 150 -2.28 -1.07 1.23
CA VAL A 150 -3.22 -2.01 0.57
C VAL A 150 -3.40 -3.28 1.38
N LEU A 151 -2.36 -3.79 2.05
CA LEU A 151 -2.46 -4.97 2.91
C LEU A 151 -3.37 -4.68 4.11
N MET A 152 -3.17 -3.54 4.76
CA MET A 152 -4.01 -3.14 5.88
C MET A 152 -5.46 -2.85 5.45
N ALA A 153 -5.66 -2.18 4.32
CA ALA A 153 -7.00 -1.92 3.76
C ALA A 153 -7.74 -3.21 3.36
N SER A 154 -7.05 -4.32 3.09
CA SER A 154 -7.70 -5.62 2.86
C SER A 154 -8.15 -6.32 4.14
N THR A 155 -7.62 -5.91 5.30
CA THR A 155 -7.94 -6.54 6.59
C THR A 155 -9.33 -6.12 7.05
N ARG A 156 -10.25 -7.07 7.21
CA ARG A 156 -11.68 -6.83 7.50
C ARG A 156 -11.89 -6.12 8.83
N GLN A 157 -11.05 -6.36 9.83
CA GLN A 157 -11.06 -5.64 11.10
C GLN A 157 -10.86 -4.12 10.93
N PHE A 158 -10.12 -3.71 9.90
CA PHE A 158 -9.92 -2.30 9.57
C PHE A 158 -10.96 -1.81 8.55
N ALA A 159 -11.25 -2.59 7.51
CA ALA A 159 -12.11 -2.17 6.41
C ALA A 159 -13.60 -2.08 6.80
N ASP A 160 -14.15 -3.08 7.51
CA ASP A 160 -15.59 -3.19 7.76
C ASP A 160 -16.17 -2.00 8.55
N PRO A 161 -15.51 -1.50 9.61
CA PRO A 161 -15.98 -0.33 10.34
C PRO A 161 -16.00 0.96 9.49
N ILE A 162 -15.19 1.02 8.43
CA ILE A 162 -14.98 2.23 7.63
C ILE A 162 -15.89 2.25 6.39
N ILE A 163 -15.88 1.16 5.61
CA ILE A 163 -16.59 1.07 4.31
C ILE A 163 -17.71 0.04 4.29
N GLY A 164 -17.98 -0.61 5.43
CA GLY A 164 -18.95 -1.69 5.54
C GLY A 164 -18.44 -3.04 5.05
N SER A 165 -19.18 -4.11 5.38
CA SER A 165 -18.78 -5.49 5.11
C SER A 165 -19.04 -5.97 3.67
N ASN A 166 -19.78 -5.19 2.88
CA ASN A 166 -20.19 -5.57 1.52
C ASN A 166 -19.17 -5.20 0.44
N LEU A 167 -18.27 -4.26 0.72
CA LEU A 167 -17.26 -3.79 -0.22
C LEU A 167 -15.87 -4.30 0.19
N CYS A 168 -15.12 -4.77 -0.80
CA CYS A 168 -13.86 -5.47 -0.65
C CYS A 168 -13.11 -5.47 -1.98
N PHE A 169 -11.81 -5.75 -1.91
CA PHE A 169 -11.01 -6.02 -3.10
C PHE A 169 -11.20 -7.48 -3.55
N GLU A 170 -11.16 -7.70 -4.86
CA GLU A 170 -10.95 -9.05 -5.42
C GLU A 170 -9.50 -9.51 -5.14
N GLY A 171 -8.55 -8.57 -5.17
CA GLY A 171 -7.13 -8.84 -4.98
C GLY A 171 -6.32 -7.70 -4.38
N VAL A 172 -5.29 -8.03 -3.60
CA VAL A 172 -4.26 -7.10 -3.14
C VAL A 172 -2.87 -7.62 -3.45
N TYR A 173 -2.11 -6.82 -4.20
CA TYR A 173 -0.71 -7.05 -4.56
C TYR A 173 0.18 -6.08 -3.77
N ALA A 174 0.68 -6.55 -2.63
CA ALA A 174 1.51 -5.77 -1.71
C ALA A 174 2.99 -5.89 -2.09
N VAL A 175 3.57 -4.80 -2.57
CA VAL A 175 4.93 -4.74 -3.11
C VAL A 175 5.89 -4.21 -2.04
N TYR A 176 6.80 -5.08 -1.60
CA TYR A 176 7.75 -4.89 -0.49
C TYR A 176 7.14 -4.11 0.70
N PRO A 177 6.02 -4.62 1.28
CA PRO A 177 5.29 -3.88 2.30
C PRO A 177 6.04 -3.86 3.64
N TRP A 178 6.06 -2.72 4.32
CA TRP A 178 6.46 -2.71 5.73
C TRP A 178 5.34 -3.33 6.58
N CYS A 179 5.66 -4.35 7.38
CA CYS A 179 4.71 -5.17 8.12
C CYS A 179 4.90 -5.08 9.65
N GLY A 180 5.30 -3.91 10.16
CA GLY A 180 5.50 -3.72 11.61
C GLY A 180 4.22 -3.55 12.42
N HIS A 181 3.10 -3.21 11.77
CA HIS A 181 1.77 -3.17 12.39
C HIS A 181 0.89 -4.31 11.85
N GLN A 182 0.35 -5.15 12.72
CA GLN A 182 -0.44 -6.31 12.32
C GLN A 182 -1.63 -6.53 13.26
N PHE A 183 -2.83 -6.74 12.73
CA PHE A 183 -3.97 -7.15 13.57
C PHE A 183 -3.73 -8.55 14.14
N LEU A 184 -4.11 -8.77 15.40
CA LEU A 184 -4.12 -10.10 16.02
C LEU A 184 -4.95 -11.11 15.23
N LYS A 185 -5.99 -10.62 14.56
CA LYS A 185 -6.79 -11.39 13.61
C LYS A 185 -6.74 -10.70 12.24
N PRO A 186 -5.89 -11.14 11.30
CA PRO A 186 -5.70 -10.48 10.02
C PRO A 186 -6.63 -11.09 8.95
N SER A 187 -7.94 -11.09 9.20
CA SER A 187 -8.89 -11.69 8.25
C SER A 187 -9.02 -10.82 7.01
N VAL A 188 -8.98 -11.41 5.82
CA VAL A 188 -9.09 -10.67 4.54
C VAL A 188 -10.38 -11.01 3.76
N GLY A 189 -11.25 -11.81 4.37
CA GLY A 189 -12.46 -12.31 3.71
C GLY A 189 -12.10 -13.14 2.49
N HIS A 190 -12.68 -12.81 1.33
CA HIS A 190 -12.36 -13.47 0.06
C HIS A 190 -11.28 -12.74 -0.76
N THR A 191 -10.73 -11.64 -0.25
CA THR A 191 -9.66 -10.90 -0.94
C THR A 191 -8.45 -11.81 -1.13
N LYS A 192 -8.01 -11.99 -2.37
CA LYS A 192 -6.76 -12.71 -2.65
C LYS A 192 -5.56 -11.81 -2.36
N VAL A 193 -4.59 -12.28 -1.58
CA VAL A 193 -3.42 -11.49 -1.16
C VAL A 193 -2.13 -12.08 -1.73
N ARG A 194 -1.31 -11.23 -2.32
CA ARG A 194 0.06 -11.55 -2.74
C ARG A 194 1.00 -10.49 -2.22
N ALA A 195 1.96 -10.87 -1.40
CA ALA A 195 3.13 -10.05 -1.14
C ALA A 195 4.28 -10.44 -2.07
N ILE A 196 5.05 -9.47 -2.55
CA ILE A 196 6.33 -9.71 -3.22
C ILE A 196 7.41 -8.86 -2.55
N VAL A 197 8.53 -9.47 -2.16
CA VAL A 197 9.58 -8.80 -1.36
C VAL A 197 10.98 -9.22 -1.80
N GLY A 198 11.96 -8.34 -1.64
CA GLY A 198 13.36 -8.66 -1.91
C GLY A 198 13.98 -9.51 -0.80
N GLU A 199 14.80 -10.51 -1.15
CA GLU A 199 15.53 -11.35 -0.18
C GLU A 199 16.48 -10.54 0.71
N ARG A 200 17.04 -9.45 0.17
CA ARG A 200 18.02 -8.58 0.83
C ARG A 200 17.45 -7.21 1.16
N ASP A 201 16.13 -7.10 1.21
CA ASP A 201 15.48 -5.87 1.62
C ASP A 201 15.90 -5.53 3.05
N ASP A 202 16.60 -4.41 3.18
CA ASP A 202 17.17 -3.94 4.43
C ASP A 202 16.47 -2.66 4.92
N TRP A 203 15.39 -2.27 4.24
CA TRP A 203 14.46 -1.20 4.64
C TRP A 203 13.41 -1.70 5.64
N LEU A 204 12.99 -2.96 5.50
CA LEU A 204 11.94 -3.61 6.27
C LEU A 204 12.35 -5.03 6.70
N SER A 205 11.56 -5.65 7.58
CA SER A 205 11.74 -7.06 7.93
C SER A 205 11.05 -7.99 6.94
N VAL A 206 11.82 -8.74 6.15
CA VAL A 206 11.28 -9.80 5.28
C VAL A 206 10.51 -10.85 6.10
N GLN A 207 10.94 -11.08 7.33
CA GLN A 207 10.36 -12.03 8.27
C GLN A 207 9.01 -11.56 8.80
N GLN A 208 8.83 -10.26 9.03
CA GLN A 208 7.51 -9.71 9.37
C GLN A 208 6.55 -9.84 8.20
N VAL A 209 7.00 -9.63 6.95
CA VAL A 209 6.16 -9.85 5.76
C VAL A 209 5.74 -11.32 5.66
N GLN A 210 6.68 -12.26 5.77
CA GLN A 210 6.38 -13.70 5.77
C GLN A 210 5.38 -14.07 6.87
N SER A 211 5.60 -13.56 8.09
CA SER A 211 4.76 -13.85 9.25
C SER A 211 3.34 -13.32 9.06
N GLN A 212 3.18 -12.10 8.55
CA GLN A 212 1.86 -11.52 8.30
C GLN A 212 1.09 -12.32 7.25
N ILE A 213 1.72 -12.66 6.12
CA ILE A 213 1.08 -13.44 5.06
C ILE A 213 0.72 -14.85 5.55
N GLN A 214 1.60 -15.48 6.32
CA GLN A 214 1.30 -16.77 6.95
C GLN A 214 0.13 -16.67 7.93
N ALA A 215 0.03 -15.59 8.72
CA ALA A 215 -1.08 -15.37 9.64
C ALA A 215 -2.42 -15.21 8.90
N VAL A 216 -2.45 -14.48 7.78
CA VAL A 216 -3.64 -14.38 6.90
C VAL A 216 -4.03 -15.77 6.37
N ALA A 217 -3.07 -16.57 5.91
CA ALA A 217 -3.34 -17.93 5.43
C ALA A 217 -3.86 -18.86 6.54
N LEU A 218 -3.34 -18.74 7.77
CA LEU A 218 -3.81 -19.51 8.92
C LEU A 218 -5.21 -19.09 9.41
N ASP A 219 -5.62 -17.83 9.19
CA ASP A 219 -7.00 -17.37 9.40
C ASP A 219 -7.96 -17.83 8.29
N GLY A 220 -7.43 -18.48 7.23
CA GLY A 220 -8.21 -19.07 6.13
C GLY A 220 -8.28 -18.23 4.86
N GLY A 221 -7.50 -17.15 4.74
CA GLY A 221 -7.42 -16.34 3.53
C GLY A 221 -6.57 -16.97 2.41
N ASP A 222 -6.86 -16.62 1.15
CA ASP A 222 -5.99 -16.93 0.00
C ASP A 222 -4.82 -15.95 -0.03
N ALA A 223 -3.74 -16.28 0.68
CA ALA A 223 -2.57 -15.42 0.81
C ALA A 223 -1.28 -16.14 0.42
N SER A 224 -0.42 -15.45 -0.33
CA SER A 224 0.88 -15.99 -0.75
C SER A 224 1.97 -14.93 -0.76
N ILE A 225 3.22 -15.37 -0.69
CA ILE A 225 4.40 -14.50 -0.74
C ILE A 225 5.37 -14.98 -1.82
N ARG A 226 5.99 -14.04 -2.53
CA ARG A 226 7.15 -14.29 -3.40
C ARG A 226 8.36 -13.51 -2.91
N ILE A 227 9.43 -14.22 -2.62
CA ILE A 227 10.72 -13.63 -2.24
C ILE A 227 11.63 -13.64 -3.47
N VAL A 228 12.09 -12.47 -3.89
CA VAL A 228 12.95 -12.31 -5.06
C VAL A 228 14.42 -12.36 -4.62
N LYS A 229 15.11 -13.40 -5.08
CA LYS A 229 16.51 -13.68 -4.70
C LYS A 229 17.42 -12.48 -5.00
N GLY A 230 18.23 -12.12 -4.00
CA GLY A 230 19.22 -11.04 -4.07
C GLY A 230 18.66 -9.63 -4.24
N ALA A 231 17.32 -9.44 -4.28
CA ALA A 231 16.71 -8.14 -4.50
C ALA A 231 16.69 -7.31 -3.21
N SER A 232 16.94 -6.01 -3.35
CA SER A 232 16.82 -5.00 -2.30
C SER A 232 15.41 -4.38 -2.29
N HIS A 233 15.19 -3.30 -1.55
CA HIS A 233 13.94 -2.54 -1.62
C HIS A 233 13.77 -1.90 -3.01
N SER A 234 12.54 -1.65 -3.46
CA SER A 234 12.28 -1.01 -4.78
C SER A 234 12.88 -1.75 -6.00
N PHE A 235 12.96 -3.08 -5.95
CA PHE A 235 13.48 -3.90 -7.06
C PHE A 235 12.56 -3.96 -8.29
N ASP A 236 11.39 -3.35 -8.21
CA ASP A 236 10.39 -3.23 -9.28
C ASP A 236 10.76 -2.15 -10.32
N TRP A 237 11.76 -1.31 -10.02
CA TRP A 237 12.32 -0.30 -10.90
C TRP A 237 13.68 -0.76 -11.43
N ASP A 238 13.87 -0.72 -12.75
CA ASP A 238 15.16 -0.91 -13.44
C ASP A 238 16.14 0.27 -13.20
N GLU A 239 16.63 0.38 -11.96
CA GLU A 239 17.64 1.35 -11.52
C GLU A 239 18.73 0.57 -10.76
N GLU A 240 20.02 0.86 -11.00
CA GLU A 240 21.12 0.18 -10.32
C GLU A 240 20.99 0.36 -8.80
N VAL A 241 21.36 -0.66 -8.02
CA VAL A 241 21.24 -0.60 -6.55
C VAL A 241 22.10 0.50 -5.96
N TYR A 242 21.50 1.40 -5.17
CA TYR A 242 22.20 2.44 -4.41
C TYR A 242 21.70 2.52 -2.97
N GLU A 243 22.54 3.10 -2.10
CA GLU A 243 22.18 3.41 -0.71
C GLU A 243 21.47 4.76 -0.63
N ILE A 244 20.44 4.84 0.24
CA ILE A 244 19.84 6.09 0.72
C ILE A 244 20.32 6.31 2.16
N PRO A 245 21.41 7.07 2.39
CA PRO A 245 22.04 7.20 3.71
C PRO A 245 21.11 7.82 4.77
N GLU A 246 20.19 8.70 4.35
CA GLU A 246 19.28 9.39 5.25
C GLU A 246 18.08 8.54 5.68
N ALA A 247 17.85 7.38 5.04
CA ALA A 247 16.76 6.48 5.39
C ALA A 247 16.83 6.12 6.88
N SER A 248 15.72 6.28 7.61
CA SER A 248 15.64 5.92 9.03
C SER A 248 14.76 4.69 9.18
N VAL A 249 15.37 3.55 9.47
CA VAL A 249 14.71 2.24 9.45
C VAL A 249 14.96 1.47 10.74
N ALA A 250 14.06 0.55 11.07
CA ALA A 250 14.19 -0.35 12.21
C ALA A 250 13.68 -1.76 11.84
N PRO A 251 14.33 -2.45 10.88
CA PRO A 251 13.84 -3.73 10.38
C PRO A 251 13.83 -4.83 11.46
N GLU A 252 14.66 -4.72 12.50
CA GLU A 252 14.70 -5.70 13.59
C GLU A 252 13.79 -5.33 14.78
N ALA A 253 13.01 -4.25 14.67
CA ALA A 253 12.08 -3.87 15.73
C ALA A 253 10.94 -4.90 15.87
N PRO A 254 10.46 -5.18 17.09
CA PRO A 254 9.32 -6.06 17.32
C PRO A 254 8.07 -5.60 16.56
N THR A 255 7.26 -6.56 16.11
CA THR A 255 5.93 -6.27 15.54
C THR A 255 5.02 -5.71 16.63
N VAL A 256 4.37 -4.59 16.33
CA VAL A 256 3.30 -4.01 17.15
C VAL A 256 1.98 -4.60 16.68
N TYR A 257 1.36 -5.41 17.53
CA TYR A 257 0.05 -5.98 17.21
C TYR A 257 -1.06 -4.96 17.45
N LEU A 258 -2.16 -5.11 16.72
CA LEU A 258 -3.37 -4.32 16.87
C LEU A 258 -4.48 -5.22 17.41
N ASP A 259 -5.20 -4.77 18.43
CA ASP A 259 -6.43 -5.43 18.86
C ASP A 259 -7.60 -5.15 17.90
N ALA A 260 -8.78 -5.69 18.20
CA ALA A 260 -9.95 -5.55 17.33
C ALA A 260 -10.45 -4.10 17.17
N THR A 261 -10.09 -3.20 18.09
CA THR A 261 -10.44 -1.78 18.04
C THR A 261 -9.40 -0.94 17.30
N GLY A 262 -8.27 -1.54 16.91
CA GLY A 262 -7.13 -0.83 16.33
C GLY A 262 -6.20 -0.19 17.37
N ALA A 263 -6.39 -0.47 18.66
CA ALA A 263 -5.43 -0.04 19.67
C ALA A 263 -4.13 -0.82 19.50
N MET A 264 -3.00 -0.11 19.56
CA MET A 264 -1.67 -0.71 19.43
C MET A 264 -1.28 -1.38 20.74
N ILE A 265 -0.83 -2.62 20.66
CA ILE A 265 -0.38 -3.44 21.78
C ILE A 265 1.14 -3.29 21.88
N ASP A 266 1.61 -2.76 23.01
CA ASP A 266 3.03 -2.63 23.28
C ASP A 266 3.69 -4.03 23.31
N PRO A 267 4.73 -4.28 22.49
CA PRO A 267 5.34 -5.61 22.37
C PRO A 267 6.14 -6.03 23.61
N VAL A 268 6.45 -5.11 24.53
CA VAL A 268 7.19 -5.37 25.77
C VAL A 268 6.23 -5.62 26.93
N THR A 269 5.20 -4.78 27.09
CA THR A 269 4.26 -4.88 28.21
C THR A 269 3.05 -5.77 27.92
N GLY A 270 2.69 -5.92 26.64
CA GLY A 270 1.45 -6.58 26.21
C GLY A 270 0.19 -5.75 26.43
N GLU A 271 0.32 -4.47 26.81
CA GLU A 271 -0.81 -3.58 27.07
C GLU A 271 -1.25 -2.84 25.80
N ALA A 272 -2.56 -2.83 25.55
CA ALA A 272 -3.16 -2.07 24.45
C ALA A 272 -3.35 -0.60 24.85
N ASN A 273 -3.03 0.32 23.93
CA ASN A 273 -3.19 1.76 24.14
C ASN A 273 -3.78 2.43 22.90
N SER A 274 -4.97 3.02 23.04
CA SER A 274 -5.67 3.75 21.98
C SER A 274 -5.04 5.10 21.62
N LEU A 275 -4.16 5.62 22.48
CA LEU A 275 -3.43 6.88 22.24
C LEU A 275 -2.06 6.67 21.58
N SER A 276 -1.61 5.41 21.46
CA SER A 276 -0.36 5.10 20.78
C SER A 276 -0.44 5.42 19.28
N THR A 277 0.66 5.88 18.73
CA THR A 277 0.81 6.27 17.31
C THR A 277 2.05 5.63 16.71
N ASP A 278 2.18 5.72 15.39
CA ASP A 278 3.40 5.31 14.68
C ASP A 278 4.67 5.90 15.32
N ARG A 279 4.60 7.17 15.76
CA ARG A 279 5.71 7.84 16.44
C ARG A 279 6.03 7.23 17.80
N THR A 280 5.02 6.76 18.53
CA THR A 280 5.20 6.16 19.86
C THR A 280 6.09 4.93 19.75
N HIS A 281 5.75 4.01 18.85
CA HIS A 281 6.50 2.78 18.67
C HIS A 281 7.79 2.97 17.88
N PHE A 282 7.84 3.94 16.96
CA PHE A 282 9.09 4.32 16.31
C PHE A 282 10.14 4.79 17.33
N LEU A 283 9.77 5.69 18.26
CA LEU A 283 10.70 6.15 19.30
C LEU A 283 11.12 5.01 20.23
N ALA A 284 10.19 4.14 20.64
CA ALA A 284 10.52 2.97 21.45
C ALA A 284 11.50 2.03 20.73
N ALA A 285 11.35 1.85 19.40
CA ALA A 285 12.28 1.07 18.61
C ALA A 285 13.69 1.70 18.54
N ILE A 286 13.78 3.03 18.42
CA ILE A 286 15.06 3.75 18.47
C ILE A 286 15.70 3.60 19.85
N GLU A 287 14.96 3.83 20.94
CA GLU A 287 15.43 3.71 22.32
C GLU A 287 15.88 2.28 22.65
N GLY A 288 15.20 1.28 22.08
CA GLY A 288 15.57 -0.13 22.15
C GLY A 288 16.78 -0.53 21.32
N GLY A 289 17.38 0.39 20.55
CA GLY A 289 18.58 0.14 19.75
C GLY A 289 18.31 -0.58 18.42
N PHE A 290 17.06 -0.64 17.96
CA PHE A 290 16.69 -1.25 16.68
C PHE A 290 16.85 -0.30 15.48
N GLY A 291 16.99 1.00 15.76
CA GLY A 291 17.11 2.03 14.75
C GLY A 291 18.48 2.07 14.07
N ARG A 292 18.48 2.24 12.75
CA ARG A 292 19.68 2.53 11.97
C ARG A 292 19.40 3.54 10.85
N ARG A 293 20.48 4.11 10.33
CA ARG A 293 20.49 4.95 9.12
C ARG A 293 21.00 4.15 7.93
N GLY A 294 20.54 4.50 6.74
CA GLY A 294 20.94 3.81 5.50
C GLY A 294 20.04 2.63 5.18
N ALA A 295 19.64 2.53 3.91
CA ALA A 295 18.98 1.37 3.32
C ALA A 295 19.21 1.36 1.80
N HIS A 296 19.16 0.19 1.19
CA HIS A 296 19.45 -0.01 -0.23
C HIS A 296 18.16 -0.11 -1.04
N VAL A 297 18.12 0.60 -2.17
CA VAL A 297 17.02 0.56 -3.12
C VAL A 297 17.53 0.26 -4.53
N GLY A 298 16.65 -0.22 -5.40
CA GLY A 298 16.94 -0.49 -6.80
C GLY A 298 16.93 -1.97 -7.12
N SER A 299 17.29 -2.31 -8.35
CA SER A 299 17.27 -3.66 -8.88
C SER A 299 18.57 -4.04 -9.59
N SER A 300 18.68 -5.32 -9.90
CA SER A 300 19.80 -5.87 -10.65
C SER A 300 19.32 -7.07 -11.49
N GLY A 301 19.96 -7.26 -12.65
CA GLY A 301 19.65 -8.39 -13.54
C GLY A 301 18.17 -8.44 -13.94
N GLU A 302 17.51 -9.55 -13.65
CA GLU A 302 16.11 -9.80 -14.07
C GLU A 302 15.06 -9.42 -13.02
N GLN A 303 15.44 -8.79 -11.90
CA GLN A 303 14.54 -8.55 -10.76
C GLN A 303 13.31 -7.71 -11.14
N ALA A 304 13.47 -6.62 -11.89
CA ALA A 304 12.35 -5.81 -12.37
C ALA A 304 11.47 -6.57 -13.37
N TYR A 305 12.04 -7.47 -14.18
CA TYR A 305 11.26 -8.33 -15.07
C TYR A 305 10.45 -9.39 -14.28
N ILE A 306 11.07 -10.03 -13.29
CA ILE A 306 10.42 -10.97 -12.37
C ILE A 306 9.23 -10.29 -11.68
N PHE A 307 9.40 -9.05 -11.23
CA PHE A 307 8.34 -8.25 -10.65
C PHE A 307 7.16 -8.07 -11.62
N ARG A 308 7.43 -7.57 -12.84
CA ARG A 308 6.38 -7.28 -13.83
C ARG A 308 5.61 -8.52 -14.23
N GLU A 309 6.29 -9.66 -14.39
CA GLU A 309 5.65 -10.93 -14.72
C GLU A 309 4.74 -11.42 -13.57
N ASP A 310 5.22 -11.38 -12.32
CA ASP A 310 4.40 -11.79 -11.16
C ASP A 310 3.18 -10.89 -10.97
N MET A 311 3.37 -9.57 -11.12
CA MET A 311 2.32 -8.55 -11.04
C MET A 311 1.22 -8.80 -12.08
N LEU A 312 1.60 -8.99 -13.35
CA LEU A 312 0.66 -9.24 -14.43
C LEU A 312 -0.08 -10.57 -14.24
N GLN A 313 0.65 -11.65 -13.90
CA GLN A 313 0.04 -12.94 -13.64
C GLN A 313 -0.98 -12.87 -12.49
N PHE A 314 -0.64 -12.17 -11.40
CA PHE A 314 -1.53 -11.97 -10.28
C PHE A 314 -2.81 -11.25 -10.72
N HIS A 315 -2.71 -10.03 -11.26
CA HIS A 315 -3.88 -9.23 -11.61
C HIS A 315 -4.75 -9.89 -12.67
N LYS A 316 -4.17 -10.51 -13.70
CA LYS A 316 -4.95 -11.21 -14.74
C LYS A 316 -5.71 -12.39 -14.17
N SER A 317 -5.08 -13.19 -13.31
CA SER A 317 -5.73 -14.33 -12.66
C SER A 317 -6.85 -13.89 -11.72
N THR A 318 -6.62 -12.86 -10.91
CA THR A 318 -7.54 -12.39 -9.88
C THR A 318 -8.72 -11.65 -10.51
N LEU A 319 -8.45 -10.76 -11.46
CA LEU A 319 -9.47 -9.98 -12.14
C LEU A 319 -10.14 -10.74 -13.29
N ARG A 320 -9.70 -11.96 -13.63
CA ARG A 320 -10.30 -12.81 -14.67
C ARG A 320 -10.28 -12.15 -16.07
N VAL A 321 -9.08 -11.74 -16.53
CA VAL A 321 -8.84 -11.13 -17.86
C VAL A 321 -7.75 -11.85 -18.66
#